data_AF-A0A7Y4LJA3-F1
#
_entry.id   AF-A0A7Y4LJA3-F1
#
_cell.length_a   1.000
_cell.length_b   1.000
_cell.length_c   1.000
_cell.angle_alpha   90.00
_cell.angle_beta   90.00
_cell.angle_gamma   90.00
#
_symmetry.space_group_name_H-M   'P 1'
#
loop_
_entity.id
_entity.type
_entity.pdbx_description
1 polymer ?
#
loop_
_entity_poly.entity_id
_entity_poly.type
_entity_poly.pdbx_seq_one_letter_code
_entity_poly.pdbx_strand_id
1 'polypeptide(L)' 'MTDRKRRRVFKESSAKDYDRSADSAPQDLGRTGSADGERFVALDGESTPPSRTDLAFWKEQMPPHYGA' A
#
# COMPACT_ATOMS: atom_id res chain seq x y z
N MET A 1 -39.05 -8.60 6.16
CA MET A 1 -38.20 -8.64 7.37
C MET A 1 -37.23 -7.48 7.26
N THR A 2 -37.34 -6.46 8.11
CA THR A 2 -36.43 -5.32 8.08
C THR A 2 -35.22 -5.64 8.97
N ASP A 3 -34.05 -5.80 8.35
CA ASP A 3 -32.80 -6.00 9.09
C ASP A 3 -32.52 -4.78 9.97
N ARG A 4 -32.77 -4.93 11.27
CA ARG A 4 -32.45 -3.91 12.28
C ARG A 4 -30.93 -3.88 12.42
N LYS A 5 -30.29 -3.00 11.64
CA LYS A 5 -28.84 -2.73 11.70
C LYS A 5 -28.44 -2.44 13.14
N ARG A 6 -27.76 -3.40 13.79
CA ARG A 6 -27.21 -3.24 15.14
C ARG A 6 -26.16 -2.13 15.07
N ARG A 7 -26.51 -0.91 15.48
CA ARG A 7 -25.54 0.17 15.66
C ARG A 7 -24.61 -0.28 16.80
N ARG A 8 -23.34 -0.49 16.49
CA ARG A 8 -22.31 -0.66 17.53
C ARG A 8 -22.36 0.59 18.40
N VAL A 9 -22.61 0.40 19.69
CA VAL A 9 -22.59 1.50 20.66
C VAL A 9 -21.15 1.98 20.74
N PHE A 10 -20.93 3.25 20.44
CA PHE A 10 -19.64 3.88 20.64
C PHE A 10 -19.39 4.02 22.14
N LYS A 11 -18.28 3.48 22.63
CA LYS A 11 -17.82 3.67 24.00
C LYS A 11 -16.54 4.48 23.95
N GLU A 12 -16.61 5.70 24.45
CA GLU A 12 -15.46 6.59 24.56
C GLU A 12 -14.42 5.98 25.50
N SER A 13 -13.14 6.08 25.14
CA SER A 13 -12.04 5.58 25.97
C SER A 13 -11.85 6.45 27.20
N SER A 14 -11.55 5.85 28.35
CA SER A 14 -11.12 6.59 29.54
C SER A 14 -9.69 7.13 29.46
N ALA A 15 -9.02 6.96 28.32
CA ALA A 15 -7.68 7.48 28.10
C ALA A 15 -7.74 9.01 28.13
N LYS A 16 -6.76 9.63 28.78
CA LYS A 16 -6.62 11.08 28.80
C LYS A 16 -6.35 11.57 27.37
N ASP A 17 -6.92 12.71 27.01
CA ASP A 17 -6.49 13.40 25.80
C ASP A 17 -5.14 14.07 26.06
N TYR A 18 -4.16 13.78 25.22
CA TYR A 18 -2.78 14.26 25.35
C TYR A 18 -2.18 14.55 23.98
N ASP A 19 -1.16 15.40 23.96
CA ASP A 19 -0.47 15.74 22.73
C ASP A 19 0.28 14.53 22.16
N ARG A 20 -0.12 14.12 20.95
CA ARG A 20 0.49 13.02 20.20
C ARG A 20 1.45 13.52 19.12
N SER A 21 1.85 14.79 19.20
CA SER A 21 2.91 15.31 18.35
C SER A 21 4.17 14.46 18.51
N ALA A 22 4.71 14.01 17.39
CA ALA A 22 5.94 13.26 17.31
C ALA A 22 6.81 13.92 16.24
N ASP A 23 8.12 13.85 16.41
CA ASP A 23 9.03 14.27 15.37
C ASP A 23 8.78 13.45 14.10
N SER A 24 8.79 14.14 12.95
CA SER A 24 8.60 13.51 11.66
C SER A 24 9.95 13.41 10.98
N ALA A 25 10.35 12.19 10.66
CA ALA A 25 11.45 11.95 9.75
C ALA A 25 11.25 12.79 8.47
N PRO A 26 12.28 13.49 7.95
CA PRO A 26 12.19 14.14 6.65
C PRO A 26 11.67 13.13 5.62
N GLN A 27 10.66 13.55 4.84
CA GLN A 27 9.97 12.69 3.86
C GLN A 27 10.92 12.05 2.82
N ASP A 28 12.15 12.57 2.72
CA ASP A 28 13.18 12.10 1.80
C ASP A 28 14.14 11.03 2.39
N LEU A 29 14.00 10.62 3.66
CA LEU A 29 14.87 9.57 4.25
C LEU A 29 14.63 8.17 3.66
N GLY A 30 13.60 8.00 2.80
CA GLY A 30 13.39 6.82 1.96
C GLY A 30 13.38 7.13 0.46
N ARG A 31 13.67 8.38 0.06
CA ARG A 31 13.71 8.83 -1.35
C ARG A 31 15.10 8.82 -1.95
N THR A 32 16.09 8.26 -1.26
CA THR A 32 17.18 7.60 -1.99
C THR A 32 16.52 6.38 -2.63
N GLY A 33 16.02 6.53 -3.85
CA GLY A 33 15.46 5.44 -4.63
C GLY A 33 16.38 4.24 -4.43
N SER A 34 15.84 3.17 -3.85
CA SER A 34 16.62 1.97 -3.57
C SER A 34 17.36 1.63 -4.85
N ALA A 35 18.68 1.79 -4.86
CA ALA A 35 19.47 1.49 -6.04
C ALA A 35 19.28 0.03 -6.46
N ASP A 36 18.82 -0.82 -5.54
CA ASP A 36 18.49 -2.22 -5.76
C ASP A 36 17.12 -2.44 -6.39
N GLY A 37 16.19 -1.47 -6.30
CA GLY A 37 14.84 -1.58 -6.85
C GLY A 37 14.76 -1.49 -8.38
N GLU A 38 15.76 -0.85 -8.99
CA GLU A 38 15.83 -0.57 -10.44
C GLU A 38 16.86 -1.45 -11.17
N ARG A 39 17.61 -2.31 -10.47
CA ARG A 39 18.59 -3.19 -11.10
C ARG A 39 17.93 -4.46 -11.60
N PHE A 40 17.78 -4.56 -12.91
CA PHE A 40 17.44 -5.81 -13.59
C PHE A 40 18.72 -6.45 -14.18
N VAL A 41 18.96 -7.73 -13.87
CA VAL A 41 20.02 -8.54 -14.50
C VAL A 41 19.35 -9.45 -15.52
N ALA A 42 19.57 -9.17 -16.80
CA ALA A 42 19.09 -10.03 -17.88
C ALA A 42 19.97 -11.29 -17.95
N LEU A 43 19.36 -12.48 -17.96
CA LEU A 43 20.02 -13.73 -18.28
C LEU A 43 19.92 -13.98 -19.80
N ASP A 44 20.95 -14.60 -20.38
CA ASP A 44 20.98 -14.87 -21.81
C ASP A 44 19.79 -15.76 -22.24
N GLY A 45 18.96 -15.24 -23.16
CA GLY A 45 17.78 -15.93 -23.69
C GLY A 45 16.46 -15.62 -22.96
N GLU A 46 16.47 -14.82 -21.90
CA GLU A 46 15.26 -14.39 -21.19
C GLU A 46 14.83 -12.99 -21.65
N SER A 47 13.52 -12.78 -21.84
CA SER A 47 13.00 -11.46 -22.21
C SER A 47 13.01 -10.52 -21.01
N THR A 48 13.41 -9.27 -21.22
CA THR A 48 13.32 -8.22 -20.19
C THR A 48 11.90 -8.16 -19.62
N PRO A 49 11.73 -8.16 -18.28
CA PRO A 49 10.42 -8.13 -17.66
C PRO A 49 9.71 -6.82 -18.02
N PRO A 50 8.37 -6.86 -18.14
CA PRO A 50 7.58 -5.68 -18.41
C PRO A 50 7.80 -4.62 -17.32
N SER A 51 7.85 -3.36 -17.76
CA SER A 51 8.05 -2.23 -16.84
C SER A 51 6.90 -2.15 -15.84
N ARG A 52 7.24 -2.05 -14.55
CA ARG A 52 6.27 -1.82 -13.46
C ARG A 52 5.60 -0.44 -13.52
N THR A 53 6.03 0.43 -14.42
CA THR A 53 5.35 1.71 -14.68
C THR A 53 4.16 1.56 -15.65
N ASP A 54 4.05 0.43 -16.35
CA ASP A 54 2.97 0.20 -17.31
C ASP A 54 1.67 -0.21 -16.59
N LEU A 55 0.60 0.54 -16.85
CA LEU A 55 -0.73 0.26 -16.32
C LEU A 55 -1.31 -1.05 -16.87
N ALA A 56 -0.91 -1.48 -18.07
CA ALA A 56 -1.34 -2.75 -18.63
C ALA A 56 -0.85 -3.95 -17.80
N PHE A 57 0.40 -3.91 -17.35
CA PHE A 57 1.00 -4.93 -16.48
C PHE A 57 0.18 -5.11 -15.18
N TRP A 58 -0.18 -4.00 -14.53
CA TRP A 58 -0.93 -4.08 -13.27
C TRP A 58 -2.36 -4.59 -13.44
N LYS A 59 -2.99 -4.32 -14.59
CA LYS A 59 -4.32 -4.86 -14.90
C LYS A 59 -4.31 -6.37 -15.08
N GLU A 60 -3.27 -6.91 -15.71
CA GLU A 60 -3.11 -8.35 -15.92
C GLU A 60 -2.83 -9.10 -14.61
N GLN A 61 -2.09 -8.46 -13.69
CA GLN A 61 -1.75 -9.02 -12.38
C GLN A 61 -2.83 -8.81 -11.31
N MET A 62 -4.00 -8.26 -11.64
CA MET A 62 -5.06 -8.04 -10.64
C MET A 62 -5.63 -9.36 -10.11
N PRO A 63 -5.71 -9.54 -8.78
CA PRO A 63 -6.35 -10.71 -8.20
C PRO A 63 -7.84 -10.81 -8.57
N PRO A 64 -8.42 -12.02 -8.64
CA PRO A 64 -9.81 -12.24 -9.03
C PRO A 64 -10.85 -11.64 -8.07
N HIS A 65 -10.43 -11.20 -6.88
CA HIS A 65 -11.27 -10.54 -5.88
C HIS A 65 -11.14 -9.01 -5.88
N TYR A 66 -10.37 -8.43 -6.80
CA TYR A 66 -10.23 -6.98 -6.89
C TYR A 66 -11.52 -6.34 -7.42
N GLY A 67 -12.25 -5.65 -6.54
CA GLY A 67 -13.52 -4.99 -6.86
C GLY A 67 -14.79 -5.80 -6.56
N ALA A 68 -14.69 -6.92 -5.83
CA ALA A 68 -15.83 -7.67 -5.30
C ALA A 68 -16.36 -7.10 -3.98
#